data_AF-A0A960E2L0-F1
#
_entry.id   AF-A0A960E2L0-F1
#
_cell.length_a   1.000
_cell.length_b   1.000
_cell.length_c   1.000
_cell.angle_alpha   90.00
_cell.angle_beta   90.00
_cell.angle_gamma   90.00
#
_symmetry.space_group_name_H-M   'P 1'
#
loop_
_entity.id
_entity.type
_entity.pdbx_description
1 polymer ?
#
loop_
_entity_poly.entity_id
_entity_poly.type
_entity_poly.pdbx_seq_one_letter_code
_entity_poly.pdbx_strand_id
1 'polypeptide(L)'
;MIFTSFEYAGFLAVVVALNWLLPPRARPVLLLVASFAFYATWSVPALAILGAVCAVAWGAGLAIPRLDDGRARLLTGVAVALCASSLGVFKVIESLGFEDPGGFAGQFVVPVGLSFFSFQAISYVVDVRRGDVETHR
;
A
#
# COMPACT_ATOMS: atom_id res chain seq x y z
N MET A 1 12.41 11.45 4.57
CA MET A 1 11.87 12.66 5.24
C MET A 1 10.95 12.24 6.38
N ILE A 2 11.28 12.55 7.64
CA ILE A 2 10.42 12.19 8.79
C ILE A 2 9.29 13.22 8.93
N PHE A 3 8.12 12.82 9.44
CA PHE A 3 6.94 13.69 9.59
C PHE A 3 7.17 14.98 10.38
N THR A 4 8.11 14.98 11.32
CA THR A 4 8.45 16.14 12.16
C THR A 4 9.50 17.06 11.53
N SER A 5 9.95 16.78 10.29
CA SER A 5 11.00 17.56 9.63
C SER A 5 10.45 18.78 8.86
N PHE A 6 11.26 19.84 8.80
CA PHE A 6 10.96 21.01 7.95
C PHE A 6 10.90 20.65 6.46
N GLU A 7 11.67 19.66 6.04
CA GLU A 7 11.61 19.11 4.68
C GLU A 7 10.22 18.57 4.34
N TYR A 8 9.60 17.81 5.26
CA TYR A 8 8.24 17.31 5.07
C TYR A 8 7.21 18.45 5.01
N ALA A 9 7.35 19.48 5.84
CA ALA A 9 6.46 20.64 5.81
C ALA A 9 6.53 21.38 4.46
N GLY A 10 7.74 21.57 3.92
CA GLY A 10 7.94 22.15 2.58
C GLY A 10 7.35 21.28 1.47
N PHE A 11 7.61 19.97 1.51
CA PHE A 11 7.02 19.00 0.58
C PHE A 11 5.49 19.04 0.60
N LEU A 12 4.89 19.02 1.79
CA LEU A 12 3.44 19.08 1.96
C LEU A 12 2.86 20.38 1.40
N ALA A 13 3.50 21.53 1.68
CA ALA A 13 3.07 22.82 1.15
C ALA A 13 3.06 22.83 -0.39
N VAL A 14 4.09 22.27 -1.02
CA VAL A 14 4.16 22.12 -2.49
C VAL A 14 3.05 21.21 -3.00
N VAL A 15 2.84 20.04 -2.38
CA VAL A 15 1.79 19.10 -2.79
C VAL A 15 0.40 19.72 -2.67
N VAL A 16 0.13 20.46 -1.59
CA VAL A 16 -1.15 21.17 -1.39
C VAL A 16 -1.34 22.26 -2.43
N ALA A 17 -0.31 23.08 -2.69
CA ALA A 17 -0.37 24.11 -3.72
C ALA A 17 -0.66 23.51 -5.11
N LEU A 18 0.08 22.45 -5.49
CA LEU A 18 -0.15 21.73 -6.74
C LEU A 18 -1.55 21.12 -6.80
N ASN A 19 -2.05 20.55 -5.71
CA ASN A 19 -3.40 19.95 -5.66
C ASN A 19 -4.51 21.00 -5.91
N TRP A 20 -4.31 22.24 -5.49
CA TRP A 20 -5.23 23.34 -5.77
C TRP A 20 -5.11 23.87 -7.22
N LEU A 21 -3.90 23.91 -7.77
CA LEU A 21 -3.64 24.36 -9.14
C LEU A 21 -4.06 23.35 -10.21
N LEU A 22 -4.03 22.05 -9.90
CA LEU A 22 -4.32 20.98 -10.85
C LEU A 22 -5.83 20.71 -11.01
N PRO A 23 -6.27 20.30 -12.21
CA PRO A 23 -7.66 19.94 -12.47
C PRO A 23 -8.05 18.71 -11.63
N PRO A 24 -9.34 18.56 -11.27
CA PRO A 24 -9.80 17.46 -10.41
C PRO A 24 -9.37 16.04 -10.86
N ARG A 25 -9.21 15.83 -12.17
CA ARG A 25 -8.75 14.55 -12.74
C ARG A 25 -7.29 14.21 -12.45
N ALA A 26 -6.42 15.21 -12.30
CA ALA A 26 -4.99 15.02 -12.06
C ALA A 26 -4.63 14.93 -10.57
N ARG A 27 -5.53 15.38 -9.68
CA ARG A 27 -5.35 15.34 -8.21
C ARG A 27 -5.04 13.95 -7.66
N PRO A 28 -5.78 12.87 -7.99
CA PRO A 28 -5.47 11.55 -7.45
C PRO A 28 -4.10 11.04 -7.93
N VAL A 29 -3.69 11.36 -9.16
CA VAL A 29 -2.36 10.99 -9.68
C VAL A 29 -1.27 11.75 -8.94
N LEU A 30 -1.42 13.06 -8.73
CA LEU A 30 -0.50 13.85 -7.92
C LEU A 30 -0.36 13.27 -6.51
N LEU A 31 -1.48 13.00 -5.83
CA LEU A 31 -1.48 12.47 -4.47
C LEU A 31 -0.85 11.08 -4.40
N LEU A 32 -1.08 10.23 -5.40
CA LEU A 32 -0.45 8.92 -5.51
C LEU A 32 1.07 9.06 -5.67
N VAL A 33 1.52 9.88 -6.63
CA VAL A 33 2.96 10.10 -6.87
C VAL A 33 3.62 10.73 -5.65
N ALA A 34 2.98 11.71 -5.01
CA ALA A 34 3.47 12.32 -3.78
C ALA A 34 3.58 11.30 -2.64
N SER A 35 2.59 10.44 -2.47
CA SER A 35 2.61 9.38 -1.44
C SER A 35 3.74 8.39 -1.68
N PHE A 36 3.94 7.96 -2.92
CA PHE A 36 5.03 7.05 -3.30
C PHE A 36 6.39 7.71 -3.14
N ALA A 37 6.54 8.97 -3.56
CA ALA A 37 7.77 9.73 -3.41
C ALA A 37 8.15 9.88 -1.92
N PHE A 38 7.17 10.22 -1.07
CA PHE A 38 7.38 10.31 0.37
C PHE A 38 7.84 8.96 0.97
N TYR A 39 7.15 7.87 0.64
CA TYR A 39 7.53 6.51 1.11
C TYR A 39 8.90 6.06 0.58
N ALA A 40 9.25 6.41 -0.66
CA ALA A 40 10.57 6.10 -1.23
C ALA A 40 11.72 6.74 -0.42
N THR A 41 11.47 7.87 0.26
CA THR A 41 12.48 8.50 1.14
C THR A 41 12.73 7.74 2.45
N TRP A 42 11.89 6.75 2.79
CA TRP A 42 12.05 5.90 3.97
C TRP A 42 12.65 4.55 3.60
N SER A 43 12.02 3.85 2.66
CA SER A 43 12.43 2.50 2.29
C SER A 43 11.89 2.05 0.93
N VAL A 44 12.78 1.88 -0.04
CA VAL A 44 12.45 1.37 -1.38
C VAL A 44 11.88 -0.06 -1.36
N PRO A 45 12.40 -1.00 -0.53
CA PRO A 45 11.83 -2.34 -0.46
C PRO A 45 10.39 -2.35 0.09
N ALA A 46 10.08 -1.51 1.07
CA ALA A 46 8.73 -1.39 1.62
C ALA A 46 7.74 -0.79 0.60
N LEU A 47 8.21 0.14 -0.23
CA LEU A 47 7.42 0.69 -1.33
C LEU A 47 7.02 -0.40 -2.34
N ALA A 48 7.93 -1.31 -2.68
CA ALA A 48 7.64 -2.43 -3.57
C ALA A 48 6.56 -3.35 -3.00
N ILE A 49 6.63 -3.63 -1.69
CA ILE A 49 5.61 -4.43 -0.99
C ILE A 49 4.27 -3.70 -0.96
N LEU A 50 4.26 -2.41 -0.65
CA LEU A 50 3.06 -1.57 -0.69
C LEU A 50 2.41 -1.60 -2.08
N GLY A 51 3.21 -1.41 -3.13
CA GLY A 51 2.74 -1.48 -4.51
C GLY A 51 2.17 -2.86 -4.88
N ALA A 52 2.80 -3.95 -4.41
CA ALA A 52 2.29 -5.29 -4.61
C ALA A 52 0.94 -5.52 -3.91
N VAL A 53 0.80 -5.09 -2.65
CA VAL A 53 -0.48 -5.15 -1.91
C VAL A 53 -1.57 -4.34 -2.61
N CYS A 54 -1.25 -3.12 -3.08
CA CYS A 54 -2.16 -2.31 -3.88
C CYS A 54 -2.62 -3.04 -5.14
N ALA A 55 -1.68 -3.62 -5.90
CA ALA A 55 -1.98 -4.30 -7.16
C ALA A 55 -2.85 -5.54 -6.95
N VAL A 56 -2.56 -6.34 -5.91
CA VAL A 56 -3.36 -7.51 -5.54
C VAL A 56 -4.76 -7.10 -5.13
N ALA A 57 -4.89 -6.12 -4.23
CA ALA A 57 -6.19 -5.66 -3.76
C ALA A 57 -7.03 -5.07 -4.90
N TRP A 58 -6.43 -4.22 -5.74
CA TRP A 58 -7.10 -3.62 -6.89
C TRP A 58 -7.53 -4.67 -7.93
N GLY A 59 -6.63 -5.59 -8.28
CA GLY A 59 -6.90 -6.67 -9.22
C GLY A 59 -7.99 -7.61 -8.72
N ALA A 60 -7.96 -7.99 -7.44
CA ALA A 60 -9.00 -8.78 -6.80
C ALA A 60 -10.34 -8.03 -6.80
N GLY A 61 -10.33 -6.74 -6.46
CA GLY A 61 -11.52 -5.89 -6.49
C GLY A 61 -12.19 -5.89 -7.87
N LEU A 62 -11.42 -5.77 -8.95
CA LEU A 62 -11.95 -5.82 -10.31
C LEU A 62 -12.43 -7.22 -10.73
N ALA A 63 -11.75 -8.28 -10.32
CA ALA A 63 -12.02 -9.63 -10.80
C ALA A 63 -13.16 -10.33 -10.04
N ILE A 64 -13.24 -10.16 -8.71
CA ILE A 64 -14.22 -10.83 -7.83
C ILE A 64 -15.67 -10.63 -8.31
N PRO A 65 -16.12 -9.42 -8.69
CA PRO A 65 -17.50 -9.20 -9.15
C PRO A 65 -17.86 -9.89 -10.47
N ARG A 66 -16.87 -10.38 -11.23
CA ARG A 66 -17.05 -11.00 -12.55
C ARG A 66 -17.00 -12.53 -12.51
N LEU A 67 -16.80 -13.12 -11.33
CA LEU A 67 -16.58 -14.55 -11.14
C LEU A 67 -17.77 -15.20 -10.42
N ASP A 68 -17.98 -16.49 -10.68
CA ASP A 68 -18.93 -17.31 -9.90
C ASP A 68 -18.47 -17.41 -8.44
N ASP A 69 -19.40 -17.62 -7.50
CA ASP A 69 -19.14 -17.58 -6.04
C ASP A 69 -17.96 -18.47 -5.60
N GLY A 70 -17.83 -19.67 -6.19
CA GLY A 70 -16.72 -20.58 -5.88
C GLY A 70 -15.34 -20.01 -6.26
N ARG A 71 -15.23 -19.38 -7.44
CA ARG A 71 -13.99 -18.76 -7.93
C ARG A 71 -13.72 -17.44 -7.22
N ALA A 72 -14.76 -16.66 -6.95
CA ALA A 72 -14.69 -15.43 -6.16
C ALA A 72 -14.17 -15.71 -4.74
N ARG A 73 -14.66 -16.77 -4.09
CA ARG A 73 -14.19 -17.20 -2.76
C ARG A 73 -12.73 -17.63 -2.78
N LEU A 74 -12.31 -18.41 -3.78
CA LEU A 74 -10.91 -18.81 -3.93
C LEU A 74 -10.00 -17.60 -4.13
N LEU A 75 -10.36 -16.69 -5.04
CA LEU A 75 -9.57 -15.49 -5.34
C LEU A 75 -9.47 -14.57 -4.12
N THR A 76 -10.57 -14.40 -3.36
CA THR A 76 -10.57 -13.68 -2.08
C THR A 76 -9.56 -14.30 -1.12
N GLY A 77 -9.59 -15.63 -0.95
CA GLY A 77 -8.66 -16.35 -0.08
C GLY A 77 -7.19 -16.17 -0.50
N VAL A 78 -6.91 -16.25 -1.80
CA VAL A 78 -5.56 -16.02 -2.35
C VAL A 78 -5.11 -14.59 -2.12
N ALA A 79 -5.95 -13.60 -2.44
CA ALA A 79 -5.63 -12.19 -2.26
C ALA A 79 -5.39 -11.84 -0.78
N VAL A 80 -6.22 -12.36 0.13
CA VAL A 80 -6.02 -12.19 1.57
C VAL A 80 -4.72 -12.85 2.02
N ALA A 81 -4.41 -14.06 1.56
CA ALA A 81 -3.16 -14.74 1.89
C ALA A 81 -1.92 -13.97 1.38
N LEU A 82 -1.98 -13.38 0.18
CA LEU A 82 -0.91 -12.56 -0.37
C LEU A 82 -0.75 -11.22 0.39
N CYS A 83 -1.84 -10.56 0.75
CA CYS A 83 -1.78 -9.35 1.57
C CYS A 83 -1.27 -9.67 2.98
N ALA A 84 -1.65 -10.80 3.57
CA ALA A 84 -1.18 -11.22 4.88
C ALA A 84 0.27 -11.71 4.85
N SER A 85 0.73 -12.33 3.76
CA SER A 85 2.12 -12.77 3.64
C SER A 85 3.09 -11.60 3.60
N SER A 86 2.65 -10.42 3.13
CA SER A 86 3.44 -9.19 3.22
C SER A 86 3.86 -8.91 4.68
N LEU A 87 2.95 -9.07 5.65
CA LEU A 87 3.23 -8.94 7.09
C LEU A 87 4.20 -10.02 7.59
N GLY A 88 4.05 -11.25 7.11
CA GLY A 88 4.88 -12.39 7.47
C GLY A 88 6.33 -12.23 7.00
N VAL A 89 6.54 -11.72 5.78
CA VAL A 89 7.87 -11.46 5.23
C VAL A 89 8.63 -10.46 6.10
N PHE A 90 8.00 -9.39 6.56
CA PHE A 90 8.65 -8.43 7.46
C PHE A 90 9.08 -9.07 8.77
N LYS A 91 8.20 -9.87 9.38
CA LYS A 91 8.47 -10.52 10.66
C LYS A 91 9.57 -11.59 10.56
N VAL A 92 9.64 -12.27 9.43
CA VAL A 92 10.70 -13.25 9.15
C VAL A 92 12.03 -12.55 8.89
N ILE A 93 12.05 -11.45 8.11
CA ILE A 93 13.28 -10.66 7.88
C ILE A 93 13.81 -10.10 9.19
N GLU A 94 12.93 -9.56 10.04
CA GLU A 94 13.28 -9.07 11.39
C GLU A 94 13.81 -10.21 12.28
N SER A 95 13.12 -11.36 12.30
CA SER A 95 13.50 -12.52 13.11
C SER A 95 14.80 -13.21 12.66
N LEU A 96 15.20 -13.05 11.39
CA LEU A 96 16.45 -13.62 10.87
C LEU A 96 17.69 -12.81 11.24
N GLY A 97 17.54 -11.72 12.01
CA GLY A 97 18.67 -11.07 12.69
C GLY A 97 19.68 -10.43 11.74
N PHE A 98 19.24 -9.95 10.57
CA PHE A 98 20.06 -9.10 9.71
C PHE A 98 20.14 -7.68 10.30
N GLU A 99 20.70 -7.55 11.50
CA GLU A 99 21.11 -6.27 12.09
C GLU A 99 22.40 -5.80 11.40
N ASP A 100 22.33 -5.57 10.09
CA ASP A 100 23.40 -4.89 9.36
C ASP A 100 22.92 -3.46 9.08
N PRO A 101 23.48 -2.44 9.79
CA PRO A 101 23.13 -1.04 9.59
C PRO A 101 23.41 -0.53 8.17
N GLY A 102 24.17 -1.29 7.36
CA GLY A 102 24.39 -1.03 5.93
C GLY A 102 23.75 -2.05 4.98
N GLY A 103 23.12 -3.11 5.51
CA GLY A 103 22.52 -4.20 4.73
C GLY A 103 21.06 -3.95 4.35
N PHE A 104 20.54 -4.79 3.45
CA PHE A 104 19.18 -4.70 2.91
C PHE A 104 18.09 -4.61 4.00
N ALA A 105 18.34 -5.17 5.20
CA ALA A 105 17.45 -5.14 6.36
C ALA A 105 17.44 -3.79 7.12
N GLY A 106 18.56 -3.06 7.19
CA GLY A 106 18.60 -1.70 7.74
C GLY A 106 17.87 -0.66 6.87
N GLN A 107 17.62 -0.99 5.60
CA GLN A 107 16.74 -0.23 4.71
C GLN A 107 15.25 -0.48 4.97
N PHE A 108 14.89 -1.46 5.81
CA PHE A 108 13.52 -1.61 6.32
C PHE A 108 13.35 -0.75 7.57
N VAL A 109 13.65 0.55 7.50
CA VAL A 109 13.01 1.50 8.41
C VAL A 109 11.54 1.49 8.02
N VAL A 110 10.77 0.71 8.78
CA VAL A 110 9.37 0.42 8.48
C VAL A 110 8.62 1.73 8.55
N PRO A 111 8.07 2.23 7.43
CA PRO A 111 7.14 3.34 7.49
C PRO A 111 5.97 2.90 8.37
N VAL A 112 5.78 3.64 9.45
CA VAL A 112 4.70 3.46 10.42
C VAL A 112 3.38 3.40 9.64
N GLY A 113 2.79 2.21 9.50
CA GLY A 113 1.50 2.04 8.81
C GLY A 113 1.38 0.91 7.78
N LEU A 114 2.44 0.16 7.43
CA LEU A 114 2.30 -0.98 6.49
C LEU A 114 1.31 -2.04 6.97
N SER A 115 1.26 -2.31 8.27
CA SER A 115 0.29 -3.27 8.83
C SER A 115 -1.14 -2.76 8.71
N PHE A 116 -1.36 -1.48 9.01
CA PHE A 116 -2.65 -0.84 8.84
C PHE A 116 -3.10 -0.90 7.38
N PHE A 117 -2.22 -0.57 6.44
CA PHE A 117 -2.50 -0.65 5.02
C PHE A 117 -2.84 -2.07 4.56
N SER A 118 -2.09 -3.07 5.03
CA SER A 118 -2.33 -4.48 4.68
C SER A 118 -3.69 -4.96 5.19
N PHE A 119 -4.08 -4.59 6.41
CA PHE A 119 -5.41 -4.91 6.94
C PHE A 119 -6.52 -4.18 6.20
N GLN A 120 -6.29 -2.93 5.79
CA GLN A 120 -7.26 -2.18 5.00
C GLN A 120 -7.45 -2.78 3.61
N ALA A 121 -6.37 -3.24 2.97
CA ALA A 121 -6.42 -3.96 1.69
C ALA A 121 -7.17 -5.30 1.82
N ILE A 122 -6.94 -6.03 2.91
CA ILE A 122 -7.68 -7.26 3.23
C ILE A 122 -9.17 -6.98 3.42
N SER A 123 -9.51 -5.96 4.21
CA SER A 123 -10.91 -5.54 4.42
C SER A 123 -11.57 -5.24 3.09
N TYR A 124 -10.95 -4.39 2.26
CA TYR A 124 -11.46 -4.04 0.94
C TYR A 124 -11.79 -5.27 0.07
N VAL A 125 -10.86 -6.24 -0.01
CA VAL A 125 -11.08 -7.45 -0.81
C VAL A 125 -12.25 -8.29 -0.28
N VAL A 126 -12.38 -8.39 1.05
CA VAL A 126 -13.49 -9.10 1.70
C VAL A 126 -14.82 -8.37 1.49
N ASP A 127 -14.82 -7.04 1.61
CA ASP A 127 -16.01 -6.20 1.46
C ASP A 127 -16.53 -6.22 0.01
N VAL A 128 -15.62 -6.22 -0.99
CA VAL A 128 -15.98 -6.42 -2.40
C VAL A 128 -16.64 -7.79 -2.62
N ARG A 129 -16.12 -8.86 -2.01
CA ARG A 129 -16.74 -10.19 -2.11
C ARG A 129 -18.12 -10.23 -1.46
N ARG A 130 -18.32 -9.51 -0.36
CA ARG A 130 -19.63 -9.41 0.32
C ARG A 130 -20.65 -8.58 -0.46
N GLY A 131 -20.17 -7.76 -1.40
CA GLY A 131 -21.01 -6.79 -2.10
C GLY A 131 -21.29 -5.53 -1.27
N ASP A 132 -20.55 -5.33 -0.18
CA ASP A 132 -20.69 -4.16 0.71
C ASP A 132 -20.08 -2.90 0.07
N VAL A 133 -19.20 -3.08 -0.92
CA VAL A 133 -18.53 -2.01 -1.66
C VAL A 133 -18.71 -2.23 -3.15
N GLU A 134 -19.36 -1.27 -3.82
CA GLU A 134 -19.36 -1.21 -5.28
C GLU A 134 -17.96 -0.84 -5.78
N THR A 135 -17.41 -1.67 -6.66
CA THR A 135 -16.18 -1.30 -7.35
C THR A 135 -16.46 -0.09 -8.24
N HIS A 136 -15.72 1.00 -8.01
CA HIS A 136 -15.79 2.19 -8.87
C HIS A 136 -15.55 1.75 -10.32
N ARG A 137 -16.59 1.91 -11.15
CA ARG A 137 -16.55 1.70 -12.59
C ARG A 137 -16.00 2.92 -13.31
#